data_AF-A0A9N9EJ91-F1
#
_entry.id   AF-A0A9N9EJ91-F1
#
_cell.length_a   1.000
_cell.length_b   1.000
_cell.length_c   1.000
_cell.angle_alpha   90.00
_cell.angle_beta   90.00
_cell.angle_gamma   90.00
#
_symmetry.space_group_name_H-M   'P 1'
#
loop_
_entity.id
_entity.type
_entity.pdbx_description
1 polymer ?
#
loop_
_entity_poly.entity_id
_entity_poly.type
_entity_poly.pdbx_seq_one_letter_code
_entity_poly.pdbx_strand_id
1 'polypeptide(L)'
;LDKEQYRHQQFYPHPRQYISENGPVQFNYESCLTGDQEKLVFKAKAGDTPLVVKFTQRYNADAHRLCANNGFAPKLLYIGENEVRGWKIIVMEHIDGPTLYMAKLNREYYGALLADIREAVQKLHEQDIVFGDLRGTNIIINEASRKHCAMLVDFDWAGSHHKDCYPYGINPEIKWAPGVEG
;
A
#
# COMPACT_ATOMS: atom_id res chain seq x y z
N LEU A 1 7.80 -10.98 33.22
CA LEU A 1 7.85 -10.01 32.10
C LEU A 1 9.09 -10.32 31.29
N ASP A 2 8.89 -10.83 30.08
CA ASP A 2 9.94 -11.47 29.30
C ASP A 2 10.87 -10.43 28.66
N LYS A 3 12.19 -10.56 28.88
CA LYS A 3 13.20 -9.59 28.46
C LYS A 3 13.46 -9.61 26.95
N GLU A 4 13.08 -10.68 26.25
CA GLU A 4 13.19 -10.76 24.79
C GLU A 4 12.18 -9.85 24.09
N GLN A 5 10.96 -9.74 24.62
CA GLN A 5 9.88 -8.93 24.01
C GLN A 5 10.25 -7.43 23.93
N TYR A 6 11.02 -6.93 24.90
CA TYR A 6 11.51 -5.55 24.94
C TYR A 6 12.65 -5.28 23.93
N ARG A 7 13.52 -6.26 23.65
CA ARG A 7 14.64 -6.07 22.69
C ARG A 7 14.16 -5.89 21.24
N HIS A 8 12.97 -6.41 20.92
CA HIS A 8 12.35 -6.24 19.60
C HIS A 8 11.50 -4.96 19.48
N GLN A 9 11.14 -4.31 20.59
CA GLN A 9 10.24 -3.16 20.57
C GLN A 9 10.90 -1.86 20.09
N GLN A 10 12.22 -1.73 20.19
CA GLN A 10 12.94 -0.56 19.66
C GLN A 10 12.95 -0.50 18.12
N PHE A 11 12.69 -1.62 17.44
CA PHE A 11 12.76 -1.73 15.98
C PHE A 11 11.39 -1.75 15.29
N TYR A 12 10.31 -1.94 16.06
CA TYR A 12 8.98 -2.16 15.50
C TYR A 12 7.90 -1.42 16.30
N PRO A 13 6.87 -0.88 15.62
CA PRO A 13 5.75 -0.20 16.29
C PRO A 13 5.05 -1.07 17.35
N HIS A 14 4.45 -0.41 18.35
CA HIS A 14 3.75 -1.08 19.45
C HIS A 14 2.52 -1.91 19.00
N PRO A 15 1.66 -1.46 18.07
CA PRO A 15 0.49 -2.23 17.66
C PRO A 15 0.89 -3.58 17.05
N ARG A 16 0.34 -4.67 17.62
CA ARG A 16 0.59 -6.08 17.23
C ARG A 16 -0.71 -6.88 17.09
N GLN A 17 -1.83 -6.18 16.98
CA GLN A 17 -3.13 -6.78 16.72
C GLN A 17 -3.99 -5.82 15.91
N TYR A 18 -4.97 -6.36 15.19
CA TYR A 18 -6.05 -5.59 14.58
C TYR A 18 -7.39 -6.29 14.82
N ILE A 19 -8.50 -5.57 14.68
CA ILE A 19 -9.84 -6.16 14.82
C ILE A 19 -10.37 -6.55 13.44
N SER A 20 -10.53 -7.85 13.21
CA SER A 20 -11.21 -8.39 12.03
C SER A 20 -12.71 -8.57 12.29
N GLU A 21 -13.46 -8.92 11.24
CA GLU A 21 -14.87 -9.32 11.35
C GLU A 21 -15.09 -10.49 12.32
N ASN A 22 -14.10 -11.38 12.47
CA ASN A 22 -14.15 -12.55 13.35
C ASN A 22 -13.52 -12.31 14.73
N GLY A 23 -13.18 -11.06 15.06
CA GLY A 23 -12.53 -10.67 16.31
C GLY A 23 -11.04 -10.32 16.16
N PRO A 24 -10.31 -10.19 17.29
CA PRO A 24 -8.94 -9.72 17.29
C PRO A 24 -7.98 -10.71 16.63
N VAL A 25 -7.12 -10.21 15.75
CA VAL A 25 -6.06 -10.95 15.08
C VAL A 25 -4.72 -10.42 15.54
N GLN A 26 -3.91 -11.26 16.19
CA GLN A 26 -2.54 -10.92 16.57
C GLN A 26 -1.58 -11.16 15.41
N PHE A 27 -0.53 -10.33 15.32
CA PHE A 27 0.52 -10.48 14.33
C PHE A 27 1.90 -10.12 14.89
N ASN A 28 2.94 -10.63 14.24
CA ASN A 28 4.34 -10.33 14.54
C ASN A 28 5.03 -9.71 13.32
N TYR A 29 5.76 -8.63 13.55
CA TYR A 29 6.61 -8.00 12.53
C TYR A 29 7.81 -8.89 12.18
N GLU A 30 8.11 -8.99 10.88
CA GLU A 30 9.25 -9.74 10.35
C GLU A 30 10.36 -8.80 9.87
N SER A 31 10.00 -7.77 9.10
CA SER A 31 10.96 -6.83 8.51
C SER A 31 10.31 -5.51 8.10
N CYS A 32 11.12 -4.47 7.95
CA CYS A 32 10.74 -3.26 7.22
C CYS A 32 10.79 -3.54 5.71
N LEU A 33 9.75 -3.15 4.96
CA LEU A 33 9.70 -3.34 3.50
C LEU A 33 10.40 -2.22 2.74
N THR A 34 10.73 -1.12 3.41
CA THR A 34 11.47 0.01 2.84
C THR A 34 12.84 0.12 3.49
N GLY A 35 13.86 0.43 2.69
CA GLY A 35 15.14 0.92 3.20
C GLY A 35 15.08 2.37 3.66
N ASP A 36 13.98 3.05 3.34
CA ASP A 36 13.66 4.41 3.73
C ASP A 36 12.95 4.40 5.09
N GLN A 37 13.60 5.00 6.09
CA GLN A 37 13.11 5.11 7.47
C GLN A 37 11.87 6.01 7.59
N GLU A 38 11.58 6.85 6.60
CA GLU A 38 10.38 7.71 6.59
C GLU A 38 9.12 6.94 6.19
N LYS A 39 9.26 5.87 5.40
CA LYS A 39 8.15 4.99 5.04
C LYS A 39 7.97 3.89 6.09
N LEU A 40 6.96 4.06 6.95
CA LEU A 40 6.62 3.10 8.00
C LEU A 40 5.79 1.92 7.46
N VAL A 41 6.38 1.10 6.59
CA VAL A 41 5.73 -0.07 5.97
C VAL A 41 6.48 -1.35 6.33
N PHE A 42 5.78 -2.29 6.95
CA PHE A 42 6.38 -3.49 7.54
C PHE A 42 5.70 -4.75 7.02
N LYS A 43 6.51 -5.79 6.79
CA LYS A 43 6.02 -7.15 6.62
C LYS A 43 5.78 -7.75 7.99
N ALA A 44 4.65 -8.42 8.15
CA ALA A 44 4.29 -9.13 9.37
C ALA A 44 3.53 -10.42 9.04
N LYS A 45 3.26 -11.23 10.07
CA LYS A 45 2.49 -12.48 9.96
C LYS A 45 1.47 -12.61 11.08
N ALA A 46 0.26 -13.02 10.72
CA ALA A 46 -0.76 -13.51 11.65
C ALA A 46 -0.84 -15.04 11.53
N GLY A 47 -0.24 -15.75 12.49
CA GLY A 47 0.05 -17.19 12.31
C GLY A 47 0.99 -17.39 11.12
N ASP A 48 0.57 -18.18 10.13
CA ASP A 48 1.30 -18.39 8.87
C ASP A 48 0.89 -17.44 7.74
N THR A 49 -0.11 -16.59 7.95
CA THR A 49 -0.62 -15.68 6.92
C THR A 49 0.22 -14.40 6.85
N PRO A 50 0.93 -14.13 5.75
CA PRO A 50 1.69 -12.90 5.59
C PRO A 50 0.77 -11.70 5.34
N LEU A 51 1.13 -10.57 5.93
CA LEU A 51 0.40 -9.31 5.82
C LEU A 51 1.37 -8.12 5.78
N VAL A 52 0.86 -6.98 5.35
CA VAL A 52 1.57 -5.70 5.38
C VAL A 52 0.89 -4.80 6.39
N VAL A 53 1.69 -4.19 7.26
CA VAL A 53 1.26 -3.16 8.21
C VAL A 53 1.92 -1.85 7.83
N LYS A 54 1.12 -0.83 7.55
CA LYS A 54 1.57 0.51 7.22
C LYS A 54 1.08 1.51 8.25
N PHE A 55 1.94 2.45 8.61
CA PHE A 55 1.57 3.63 9.38
C PHE A 55 1.64 4.85 8.47
N THR A 56 0.58 5.65 8.44
CA THR A 56 0.55 6.90 7.68
C THR A 56 -0.43 7.90 8.28
N GLN A 57 -0.25 9.18 7.99
CA GLN A 57 -1.16 10.25 8.43
C GLN A 57 -2.34 10.44 7.46
N ARG A 58 -2.17 10.07 6.19
CA ARG A 58 -3.19 10.21 5.15
C ARG A 58 -3.36 8.88 4.43
N TYR A 59 -4.60 8.44 4.27
CA TYR A 59 -4.91 7.22 3.56
C TYR A 59 -6.32 7.27 2.98
N ASN A 60 -6.45 7.00 1.69
CA ASN A 60 -7.74 6.89 1.04
C ASN A 60 -8.21 5.42 1.03
N ALA A 61 -8.93 5.04 2.09
CA ALA A 61 -9.41 3.68 2.25
C ALA A 61 -10.46 3.30 1.19
N ASP A 62 -11.28 4.25 0.74
CA ASP A 62 -12.32 4.01 -0.26
C ASP A 62 -11.70 3.72 -1.63
N ALA A 63 -10.68 4.48 -2.03
CA ALA A 63 -9.88 4.19 -3.23
C ALA A 63 -9.25 2.80 -3.18
N HIS A 64 -8.64 2.44 -2.04
CA HIS A 64 -8.05 1.12 -1.86
C HIS A 64 -9.11 0.02 -1.95
N ARG A 65 -10.23 0.13 -1.22
CA ARG A 65 -11.31 -0.86 -1.27
C ARG A 65 -11.89 -0.99 -2.67
N LEU A 66 -12.06 0.11 -3.40
CA LEU A 66 -12.54 0.09 -4.78
C LEU A 66 -11.61 -0.71 -5.69
N CYS A 67 -10.30 -0.43 -5.65
CA CYS A 67 -9.34 -1.21 -6.43
C CYS A 67 -9.30 -2.68 -6.00
N ALA A 68 -9.29 -2.96 -4.68
CA ALA A 68 -9.24 -4.33 -4.16
C ALA A 68 -10.46 -5.16 -4.56
N ASN A 69 -11.66 -4.58 -4.47
CA ASN A 69 -12.91 -5.25 -4.88
C ASN A 69 -12.97 -5.56 -6.39
N ASN A 70 -12.17 -4.87 -7.19
CA ASN A 70 -12.01 -5.13 -8.63
C ASN A 70 -10.74 -5.93 -8.96
N GLY A 71 -10.00 -6.40 -7.95
CA GLY A 71 -8.78 -7.21 -8.16
C GLY A 71 -7.52 -6.42 -8.51
N PHE A 72 -7.54 -5.09 -8.37
CA PHE A 72 -6.44 -4.18 -8.72
C PHE A 72 -5.66 -3.67 -7.50
N ALA A 73 -5.90 -4.19 -6.31
CA ALA A 73 -5.12 -3.91 -5.11
C ALA A 73 -5.19 -5.11 -4.15
N PRO A 74 -4.24 -5.24 -3.21
CA PRO A 74 -4.33 -6.22 -2.14
C PRO A 74 -5.61 -6.01 -1.31
N LYS A 75 -6.12 -7.04 -0.66
CA LYS A 75 -7.28 -6.84 0.23
C LYS A 75 -6.91 -5.96 1.42
N LEU A 76 -7.70 -4.91 1.66
CA LEU A 76 -7.63 -4.11 2.88
C LEU A 76 -8.29 -4.87 4.04
N LEU A 77 -7.48 -5.32 4.99
CA LEU A 77 -7.91 -6.14 6.14
C LEU A 77 -8.38 -5.27 7.31
N TYR A 78 -7.73 -4.15 7.57
CA TYR A 78 -8.08 -3.26 8.67
C TYR A 78 -7.58 -1.82 8.44
N ILE A 79 -8.34 -0.87 8.97
CA ILE A 79 -7.93 0.51 9.15
C ILE A 79 -8.25 0.93 10.59
N GLY A 80 -7.21 1.28 11.33
CA GLY A 80 -7.32 1.86 12.66
C GLY A 80 -7.12 3.37 12.57
N GLU A 81 -8.17 4.13 12.81
CA GLU A 81 -8.14 5.59 12.85
C GLU A 81 -7.61 6.06 14.22
N ASN A 82 -6.60 6.93 14.23
CA ASN A 82 -6.03 7.56 15.43
C ASN A 82 -5.42 6.64 16.49
N GLU A 83 -4.99 5.42 16.14
CA GLU A 83 -4.34 4.52 17.10
C GLU A 83 -3.01 5.08 17.65
N VAL A 84 -2.36 5.99 16.92
CA VAL A 84 -1.12 6.65 17.36
C VAL A 84 -1.16 8.14 17.01
N ARG A 85 -1.81 8.98 17.84
CA ARG A 85 -1.82 10.46 17.77
C ARG A 85 -1.71 11.04 16.34
N GLY A 86 -2.76 10.90 15.53
CA GLY A 86 -2.81 11.43 14.16
C GLY A 86 -2.26 10.50 13.07
N TRP A 87 -1.71 9.34 13.46
CA TRP A 87 -1.37 8.26 12.54
C TRP A 87 -2.46 7.20 12.49
N LYS A 88 -2.65 6.69 11.29
CA LYS A 88 -3.49 5.54 10.95
C LYS A 88 -2.63 4.29 10.88
N ILE A 89 -3.20 3.16 11.29
CA ILE A 89 -2.64 1.83 11.01
C ILE A 89 -3.47 1.21 9.88
N ILE A 90 -2.79 0.78 8.82
CA ILE A 90 -3.38 0.11 7.68
C ILE A 90 -2.84 -1.31 7.65
N VAL A 91 -3.72 -2.30 7.70
CA VAL A 91 -3.35 -3.71 7.55
C VAL A 91 -3.95 -4.24 6.26
N MET A 92 -3.13 -4.81 5.40
CA MET A 92 -3.54 -5.36 4.11
C MET A 92 -2.85 -6.69 3.83
N GLU A 93 -3.34 -7.43 2.84
CA GLU A 93 -2.67 -8.65 2.37
C GLU A 93 -1.26 -8.36 1.85
N HIS A 94 -0.35 -9.30 2.08
CA HIS A 94 0.97 -9.28 1.46
C HIS A 94 0.89 -9.99 0.10
N ILE A 95 1.22 -9.28 -0.96
CA ILE A 95 1.40 -9.85 -2.29
C ILE A 95 2.87 -10.20 -2.47
N ASP A 96 3.15 -11.46 -2.81
CA ASP A 96 4.49 -11.89 -3.15
C ASP A 96 4.76 -11.56 -4.63
N GLY A 97 5.69 -10.64 -4.87
CA GLY A 97 6.03 -10.19 -6.20
C GLY A 97 6.85 -8.90 -6.21
N PRO A 98 7.60 -8.65 -7.30
CA PRO A 98 8.38 -7.42 -7.43
C PRO A 98 7.46 -6.22 -7.67
N THR A 99 7.95 -5.03 -7.31
CA THR A 99 7.37 -3.80 -7.85
C THR A 99 7.68 -3.69 -9.33
N LEU A 100 6.84 -2.99 -10.10
CA LEU A 100 7.08 -2.73 -11.52
C LEU A 100 8.43 -2.04 -11.76
N TYR A 101 8.90 -1.23 -10.81
CA TYR A 101 10.21 -0.60 -10.85
C TYR A 101 11.38 -1.61 -10.81
N MET A 102 11.24 -2.69 -10.04
CA MET A 102 12.28 -3.72 -9.89
C MET A 102 12.14 -4.89 -10.88
N ALA A 103 10.96 -5.05 -11.47
CA ALA A 103 10.64 -6.21 -12.29
C ALA A 103 11.42 -6.27 -13.60
N LYS A 104 11.95 -7.46 -13.92
CA LYS A 104 12.54 -7.77 -15.23
C LYS A 104 11.48 -8.40 -16.13
N LEU A 105 10.62 -7.57 -16.71
CA LEU A 105 9.46 -8.04 -17.46
C LEU A 105 9.80 -8.48 -18.88
N ASN A 106 9.22 -9.61 -19.29
CA ASN A 106 9.12 -9.99 -20.70
C ASN A 106 8.11 -9.07 -21.41
N ARG A 107 8.45 -8.61 -22.62
CA ARG A 107 7.62 -7.76 -23.49
C ARG A 107 6.19 -8.29 -23.67
N GLU A 108 6.03 -9.61 -23.64
CA GLU A 108 4.73 -10.28 -23.77
C GLU A 108 3.70 -9.84 -22.70
N TYR A 109 4.14 -9.58 -21.46
CA TYR A 109 3.22 -9.25 -20.36
C TYR A 109 2.92 -7.75 -20.22
N TYR A 110 3.66 -6.87 -20.88
CA TYR A 110 3.47 -5.41 -20.74
C TYR A 110 2.08 -4.96 -21.15
N GLY A 111 1.53 -5.54 -22.22
CA GLY A 111 0.19 -5.20 -22.70
C GLY A 111 -0.88 -5.49 -21.64
N ALA A 112 -0.79 -6.65 -20.99
CA ALA A 112 -1.72 -7.06 -19.93
C ALA A 112 -1.57 -6.19 -18.68
N LEU A 113 -0.34 -5.97 -18.20
CA LEU A 113 -0.10 -5.15 -17.00
C LEU A 113 -0.56 -3.70 -17.20
N LEU A 114 -0.32 -3.13 -18.39
CA LEU A 114 -0.79 -1.79 -18.71
C LEU A 114 -2.32 -1.72 -18.82
N ALA A 115 -2.97 -2.79 -19.27
CA ALA A 115 -4.43 -2.87 -19.27
C ALA A 115 -4.97 -2.88 -17.84
N ASP A 116 -4.41 -3.69 -16.95
CA ASP A 116 -4.79 -3.73 -15.53
C ASP A 116 -4.62 -2.36 -14.86
N ILE A 117 -3.47 -1.69 -15.06
CA ILE A 117 -3.23 -0.35 -14.50
C ILE A 117 -4.24 0.66 -15.03
N ARG A 118 -4.55 0.63 -16.34
CA ARG A 118 -5.53 1.54 -16.95
C ARG A 118 -6.93 1.29 -16.39
N GLU A 119 -7.32 0.03 -16.24
CA GLU A 119 -8.63 -0.33 -15.70
C GLU A 119 -8.76 0.09 -14.23
N ALA A 120 -7.72 -0.14 -13.42
CA ALA A 120 -7.67 0.32 -12.04
C ALA A 120 -7.83 1.84 -11.91
N VAL A 121 -7.10 2.60 -12.72
CA VAL A 121 -7.18 4.07 -12.76
C VAL A 121 -8.54 4.53 -13.28
N GLN A 122 -9.09 3.87 -14.29
CA GLN A 122 -10.43 4.18 -14.79
C GLN A 122 -11.49 3.97 -13.71
N LYS A 123 -11.43 2.89 -12.94
CA LYS A 123 -12.36 2.63 -11.83
C LYS A 123 -12.33 3.74 -10.78
N LEU A 124 -11.15 4.26 -10.47
CA LEU A 124 -11.01 5.41 -9.56
C LEU A 124 -11.63 6.68 -10.16
N HIS A 125 -11.35 6.98 -11.44
CA HIS A 125 -11.91 8.15 -12.11
C HIS A 125 -13.44 8.08 -12.26
N GLU A 126 -14.01 6.89 -12.44
CA GLU A 126 -15.47 6.67 -12.44
C GLU A 126 -16.13 7.07 -11.11
N GLN A 127 -15.35 7.25 -10.03
CA GLN A 127 -15.79 7.71 -8.72
C GLN A 127 -15.22 9.10 -8.36
N ASP A 128 -14.73 9.86 -9.35
CA ASP A 128 -14.06 11.16 -9.17
C ASP A 128 -12.81 11.11 -8.27
N ILE A 129 -12.14 9.96 -8.20
CA ILE A 129 -10.91 9.75 -7.43
C ILE A 129 -9.71 9.70 -8.39
N VAL A 130 -8.67 10.48 -8.11
CA VAL A 130 -7.34 10.33 -8.71
C VAL A 130 -6.43 9.53 -7.77
N PHE A 131 -5.53 8.72 -8.32
CA PHE A 131 -4.58 7.93 -7.52
C PHE A 131 -3.46 8.79 -6.89
N GLY A 132 -3.05 9.87 -7.56
CA GLY A 132 -2.11 10.87 -7.03
C GLY A 132 -0.63 10.49 -7.07
N ASP A 133 -0.25 9.23 -6.87
CA ASP A 133 1.16 8.79 -6.86
C ASP A 133 1.41 7.57 -7.77
N LEU A 134 1.02 7.67 -9.05
CA LEU A 134 1.16 6.56 -9.99
C LEU A 134 2.60 6.43 -10.49
N ARG A 135 3.33 5.45 -9.96
CA ARG A 135 4.72 5.14 -10.32
C ARG A 135 5.03 3.66 -10.16
N GLY A 136 6.11 3.21 -10.79
CA GLY A 136 6.51 1.80 -10.79
C GLY A 136 6.77 1.21 -9.40
N THR A 137 7.11 2.02 -8.40
CA THR A 137 7.30 1.57 -7.01
C THR A 137 5.97 1.31 -6.28
N ASN A 138 4.88 1.89 -6.77
CA ASN A 138 3.53 1.78 -6.19
C ASN A 138 2.64 0.81 -6.99
N ILE A 139 3.27 -0.03 -7.83
CA ILE A 139 2.63 -1.07 -8.60
C ILE A 139 3.36 -2.37 -8.27
N ILE A 140 2.65 -3.34 -7.69
CA ILE A 140 3.16 -4.69 -7.45
C ILE A 140 2.69 -5.59 -8.58
N ILE A 141 3.58 -6.46 -9.07
CA ILE A 141 3.24 -7.50 -10.03
C ILE A 141 2.94 -8.76 -9.23
N ASN A 142 1.68 -9.17 -9.21
CA ASN A 142 1.29 -10.42 -8.57
C ASN A 142 1.57 -11.57 -9.54
N GLU A 143 2.54 -12.41 -9.17
CA GLU A 143 3.02 -13.54 -9.98
C GLU A 143 2.35 -14.88 -9.58
N ALA A 144 1.37 -14.86 -8.67
CA ALA A 144 0.73 -16.08 -8.15
C ALA A 144 -0.04 -16.88 -9.22
N SER A 145 -0.25 -16.34 -10.42
CA SER A 145 -0.89 -17.03 -11.54
C SER A 145 -0.09 -16.85 -12.84
N ARG A 146 -0.32 -17.73 -13.83
CA ARG A 146 0.27 -17.57 -15.18
C ARG A 146 -0.07 -16.22 -15.84
N LYS A 147 -1.16 -15.58 -15.39
CA LYS A 147 -1.54 -14.23 -15.76
C LYS A 147 -0.98 -13.29 -14.70
N HIS A 148 0.23 -12.78 -14.91
CA HIS A 148 0.77 -11.67 -14.11
C HIS A 148 -0.27 -10.56 -14.09
N CYS A 149 -0.62 -10.04 -12.92
CA CYS A 149 -1.51 -8.88 -12.83
C CYS A 149 -0.86 -7.73 -12.07
N ALA A 150 -1.19 -6.51 -12.49
CA ALA A 150 -0.71 -5.31 -11.83
C ALA A 150 -1.67 -4.90 -10.71
N MET A 151 -1.13 -4.66 -9.52
CA MET A 151 -1.88 -4.20 -8.35
C MET A 151 -1.32 -2.86 -7.87
N LEU A 152 -2.20 -1.88 -7.68
CA LEU A 152 -1.87 -0.59 -7.09
C LEU A 152 -1.71 -0.73 -5.57
N VAL A 153 -0.71 -0.05 -5.01
CA VAL A 153 -0.46 0.06 -3.56
C VAL A 153 -0.07 1.50 -3.22
N ASP A 154 -0.06 1.88 -1.94
CA ASP A 154 0.29 3.24 -1.49
C ASP A 154 -0.77 4.32 -1.87
N PHE A 155 -1.97 4.20 -1.30
CA PHE A 155 -3.12 5.10 -1.54
C PHE A 155 -3.11 6.38 -0.69
N ASP A 156 -1.94 6.83 -0.21
CA ASP A 156 -1.84 7.99 0.70
C ASP A 156 -2.18 9.31 -0.01
N TRP A 157 -1.95 9.34 -1.32
CA TRP A 157 -2.11 10.50 -2.21
C TRP A 157 -3.36 10.41 -3.08
N ALA A 158 -4.13 9.33 -2.94
CA ALA A 158 -5.38 9.22 -3.65
C ALA A 158 -6.39 10.22 -3.07
N GLY A 159 -7.05 10.96 -3.94
CA GLY A 159 -7.89 12.10 -3.56
C GLY A 159 -8.92 12.42 -4.62
N SER A 160 -9.80 13.37 -4.33
CA SER A 160 -10.81 13.82 -5.27
C SER A 160 -10.22 14.67 -6.40
N HIS A 161 -10.61 14.36 -7.63
CA HIS A 161 -10.21 15.11 -8.81
C HIS A 161 -10.59 16.60 -8.65
N HIS A 162 -9.65 17.51 -8.98
CA HIS A 162 -9.79 18.97 -8.85
C HIS A 162 -10.06 19.53 -7.44
N LYS A 163 -10.00 18.71 -6.39
CA LYS A 163 -10.19 19.17 -4.99
C LYS A 163 -8.96 18.93 -4.13
N ASP A 164 -8.34 17.76 -4.27
CA ASP A 164 -7.11 17.45 -3.55
C ASP A 164 -5.89 17.95 -4.31
N CYS A 165 -4.96 18.55 -3.57
CA CYS A 165 -3.68 19.04 -4.07
C CYS A 165 -2.52 18.25 -3.47
N TYR A 166 -1.41 18.20 -4.19
CA TYR A 166 -0.13 17.76 -3.64
C TYR A 166 0.24 18.69 -2.46
N PRO A 167 0.77 18.19 -1.33
CA PRO A 167 1.25 19.02 -0.25
C PRO A 167 2.50 19.80 -0.70
N TYR A 168 2.72 20.94 -0.05
CA TYR A 168 3.93 21.75 -0.24
C TYR A 168 5.19 20.92 0.08
N GLY A 169 6.17 20.91 -0.84
CA GLY A 169 7.42 20.16 -0.66
C GLY A 169 7.42 18.72 -1.20
N ILE A 170 6.75 18.47 -2.34
CA ILE A 170 6.91 17.21 -3.09
C ILE A 170 8.39 16.94 -3.40
N ASN A 171 8.79 15.66 -3.37
CA ASN A 171 10.18 15.29 -3.63
C ASN A 171 10.59 15.73 -5.07
N PRO A 172 11.56 16.64 -5.22
CA PRO A 172 11.96 17.17 -6.53
C PRO A 172 12.77 16.19 -7.37
N GLU A 173 13.28 15.11 -6.76
CA GLU A 173 14.03 14.06 -7.47
C GLU A 173 13.09 13.13 -8.26
N ILE A 174 11.78 13.22 -8.03
CA ILE A 174 10.76 12.47 -8.76
C ILE A 174 10.27 13.29 -9.94
N LYS A 175 10.21 12.66 -11.12
CA LYS A 175 9.56 13.24 -12.30
C LYS A 175 8.04 13.14 -12.17
N TRP A 176 7.42 14.20 -11.65
CA TRP A 176 5.97 14.32 -11.52
C TRP A 176 5.26 14.55 -12.86
N ALA A 177 3.94 14.32 -12.89
CA ALA A 177 3.11 14.57 -14.07
C ALA A 177 3.04 16.08 -14.40
N PRO A 178 2.85 16.48 -15.67
CA PRO A 178 2.66 17.88 -16.04
C PRO A 178 1.50 18.52 -15.24
N GLY A 179 1.73 19.70 -14.67
CA GLY A 179 0.74 20.43 -13.87
C GLY A 179 0.81 20.19 -12.35
N VAL A 180 1.76 19.38 -11.87
CA VAL A 180 2.08 19.29 -10.44
C VAL A 180 3.05 20.43 -10.09
N GLU A 181 2.59 21.38 -9.27
CA GLU A 181 3.40 22.49 -8.72
C GLU A 181 3.45 22.34 -7.19
N GLY A 182 4.64 22.47 -6.62
CA GLY A 182 4.92 22.30 -5.19
C GLY A 182 5.31 23.59 -4.50
#